data_AF-A0A645BR27-F1
#
_entry.id   AF-A0A645BR27-F1
#
_cell.length_a   1.000
_cell.length_b   1.000
_cell.length_c   1.000
_cell.angle_alpha   90.00
_cell.angle_beta   90.00
_cell.angle_gamma   90.00
#
_symmetry.space_group_name_H-M   'P 1'
#
loop_
_entity.id
_entity.type
_entity.pdbx_description
1 polymer ?
#
loop_
_entity_poly.entity_id
_entity_poly.type
_entity_poly.pdbx_seq_one_letter_code
_entity_poly.pdbx_strand_id
1 'polypeptide(L)'
;MIRKLNTKGGLLAYLGTDDGKEISRRAQSGDETARLVYEGMAYQTAKAIGACAAVLKGDIRAIILTGGFAYDPLFTGWIAERTSFLAEIVVMPGEDEQKALSEAALRVLRGEEQLKVY
;
A
#
# COMPACT_ATOMS: atom_id res chain seq x y z
N MET A 1 -2.94 -26.28 1.29
CA MET A 1 -3.76 -25.23 0.62
C MET A 1 -3.26 -23.82 0.96
N ILE A 2 -3.17 -23.44 2.25
CA ILE A 2 -2.70 -22.12 2.72
C ILE A 2 -1.35 -21.70 2.10
N ARG A 3 -0.34 -22.59 2.11
CA ARG A 3 0.98 -22.29 1.50
C ARG A 3 0.88 -21.91 0.01
N LYS A 4 0.00 -22.55 -0.76
CA LYS A 4 -0.19 -22.21 -2.18
C LYS A 4 -0.83 -20.83 -2.34
N LEU A 5 -1.78 -20.46 -1.49
CA LEU A 5 -2.42 -19.14 -1.55
C LEU A 5 -1.45 -18.02 -1.19
N ASN A 6 -0.61 -18.24 -0.17
CA ASN A 6 0.33 -17.22 0.30
C ASN A 6 1.54 -17.02 -0.64
N THR A 7 1.92 -18.03 -1.43
CA THR A 7 3.13 -17.93 -2.29
C THR A 7 2.84 -17.99 -3.79
N LYS A 8 1.61 -18.28 -4.21
CA LYS A 8 1.22 -18.37 -5.63
C LYS A 8 -0.11 -17.68 -5.94
N GLY A 9 -0.57 -16.80 -5.05
CA GLY A 9 -1.78 -16.00 -5.23
C GLY A 9 -1.49 -14.61 -5.82
N GLY A 10 -2.50 -13.75 -5.84
CA GLY A 10 -2.35 -12.34 -6.22
C GLY A 10 -1.79 -12.13 -7.63
N LEU A 11 -1.03 -11.05 -7.81
CA LEU A 11 -0.42 -10.67 -9.09
C LEU A 11 0.36 -11.82 -9.74
N LEU A 12 1.12 -12.58 -8.92
CA LEU A 12 1.90 -13.72 -9.38
C LEU A 12 1.03 -14.80 -10.06
N ALA A 13 -0.17 -15.05 -9.56
CA ALA A 13 -1.09 -16.04 -10.11
C ALA A 13 -1.63 -15.65 -11.50
N TYR A 14 -1.91 -14.35 -11.69
CA TYR A 14 -2.53 -13.83 -12.92
C TYR A 14 -1.50 -13.45 -13.98
N LEU A 15 -0.36 -12.89 -13.57
CA LEU A 15 0.60 -12.22 -14.46
C LEU A 15 1.97 -12.91 -14.52
N GLY A 16 2.17 -13.95 -13.69
CA GLY A 16 3.43 -14.68 -13.59
C GLY A 16 4.57 -13.91 -12.91
N THR A 17 4.28 -12.74 -12.36
CA THR A 17 5.22 -11.91 -11.59
C THR A 17 4.47 -11.09 -10.55
N ASP A 18 5.15 -10.69 -9.49
CA ASP A 18 4.71 -9.75 -8.46
C ASP A 18 5.54 -8.45 -8.46
N ASP A 19 6.45 -8.28 -9.43
CA ASP A 19 7.21 -7.04 -9.61
C ASP A 19 6.31 -5.93 -10.15
N GLY A 20 5.94 -4.99 -9.27
CA GLY A 20 5.09 -3.86 -9.61
C GLY A 20 5.65 -2.97 -10.72
N LYS A 21 6.98 -2.84 -10.85
CA LYS A 21 7.58 -2.00 -11.91
C LYS A 21 7.36 -2.64 -13.28
N GLU A 22 7.58 -3.94 -13.36
CA GLU A 22 7.35 -4.71 -14.58
C GLU A 22 5.86 -4.71 -14.97
N ILE A 23 4.98 -4.95 -14.01
CA ILE A 23 3.52 -4.96 -14.24
C ILE A 23 3.04 -3.57 -14.71
N SER A 24 3.49 -2.50 -14.06
CA SER A 24 3.16 -1.13 -14.45
C SER A 24 3.62 -0.82 -15.88
N ARG A 25 4.84 -1.24 -16.25
CA ARG A 25 5.36 -1.09 -17.61
C ARG A 25 4.49 -1.86 -18.62
N ARG A 26 4.08 -3.09 -18.33
CA ARG A 26 3.18 -3.87 -19.20
C ARG A 26 1.85 -3.16 -19.40
N ALA A 27 1.22 -2.72 -18.32
CA ALA A 27 -0.06 -2.01 -18.36
C ALA A 27 0.02 -0.73 -19.20
N GLN A 28 1.09 0.05 -19.06
CA GLN A 28 1.33 1.27 -19.86
C GLN A 28 1.66 0.98 -21.33
N SER A 29 2.18 -0.21 -21.63
CA SER A 29 2.52 -0.65 -23.00
C SER A 29 1.33 -1.28 -23.74
N GLY A 30 0.12 -1.26 -23.16
CA GLY A 30 -1.09 -1.80 -23.78
C GLY A 30 -1.39 -3.27 -23.48
N ASP A 31 -0.72 -3.89 -22.49
CA ASP A 31 -1.16 -5.18 -21.98
C ASP A 31 -2.42 -5.00 -21.12
N GLU A 32 -3.58 -5.23 -21.74
CA GLU A 32 -4.90 -5.09 -21.11
C GLU A 32 -5.09 -6.03 -19.92
N THR A 33 -4.47 -7.22 -19.93
CA THR A 33 -4.60 -8.16 -18.81
C THR A 33 -3.79 -7.69 -17.61
N ALA A 34 -2.55 -7.23 -17.83
CA ALA A 34 -1.74 -6.61 -16.80
C ALA A 34 -2.44 -5.37 -16.21
N ARG A 35 -3.00 -4.51 -17.07
CA ARG A 35 -3.75 -3.33 -16.65
C ARG A 35 -4.95 -3.71 -15.78
N LEU A 36 -5.81 -4.61 -16.26
CA LEU A 36 -7.03 -5.01 -15.56
C LEU A 36 -6.73 -5.58 -14.17
N VAL A 37 -5.74 -6.47 -14.08
CA VAL A 37 -5.38 -7.13 -12.82
C VAL A 37 -4.74 -6.13 -11.84
N TYR A 38 -3.85 -5.26 -12.34
CA TYR A 38 -3.16 -4.29 -11.52
C TYR A 38 -4.08 -3.16 -11.03
N GLU A 39 -4.94 -2.64 -11.90
CA GLU A 39 -6.01 -1.72 -11.52
C GLU A 39 -7.01 -2.39 -10.57
N GLY A 40 -7.30 -3.69 -10.75
CA GLY A 40 -8.10 -4.47 -9.82
C GLY A 40 -7.50 -4.52 -8.41
N MET A 41 -6.18 -4.59 -8.28
CA MET A 41 -5.49 -4.46 -7.00
C MET A 41 -5.67 -3.05 -6.41
N ALA A 42 -5.48 -2.00 -7.21
CA ALA A 42 -5.70 -0.62 -6.78
C ALA A 42 -7.14 -0.38 -6.31
N TYR A 43 -8.12 -0.95 -7.03
CA TYR A 43 -9.54 -0.90 -6.69
C TYR A 43 -9.83 -1.53 -5.32
N GLN A 44 -9.26 -2.71 -5.03
CA GLN A 44 -9.44 -3.35 -3.73
C GLN A 44 -8.80 -2.53 -2.60
N THR A 45 -7.63 -1.91 -2.85
CA THR A 45 -6.99 -0.99 -1.90
C THR A 45 -7.88 0.23 -1.63
N ALA A 46 -8.42 0.86 -2.68
CA ALA A 46 -9.35 1.99 -2.54
C ALA A 46 -10.60 1.62 -1.74
N LYS A 47 -11.16 0.43 -1.99
CA LYS A 47 -12.31 -0.07 -1.23
C LYS A 47 -11.98 -0.29 0.26
N ALA A 48 -10.78 -0.80 0.56
CA ALA A 48 -10.33 -0.95 1.94
C ALA A 48 -10.16 0.40 2.65
N ILE A 49 -9.64 1.43 1.95
CA ILE A 49 -9.58 2.81 2.46
C ILE A 49 -11.00 3.31 2.77
N GLY A 50 -11.97 3.11 1.88
CA GLY A 50 -13.37 3.46 2.12
C GLY A 50 -13.99 2.73 3.32
N ALA A 51 -13.62 1.47 3.55
CA ALA A 51 -14.06 0.74 4.74
C ALA A 51 -13.49 1.36 6.04
N CYS A 52 -12.21 1.74 6.04
CA CYS A 52 -11.58 2.44 7.16
C CYS A 52 -12.21 3.83 7.39
N ALA A 53 -12.59 4.53 6.32
CA ALA A 53 -13.25 5.82 6.40
C ALA A 53 -14.56 5.76 7.19
N ALA A 54 -15.34 4.69 7.00
CA ALA A 54 -16.57 4.46 7.76
C ALA A 54 -16.30 4.27 9.27
N VAL A 55 -15.20 3.59 9.63
CA VAL A 55 -14.80 3.41 11.04
C VAL A 55 -14.49 4.75 11.71
N LEU A 56 -13.85 5.66 10.98
CA LEU A 56 -13.54 7.02 11.44
C LEU A 56 -14.71 8.00 11.28
N LYS A 57 -15.91 7.51 10.89
CA LYS A 57 -17.10 8.34 10.64
C LYS A 57 -16.86 9.48 9.63
N GLY A 58 -15.94 9.26 8.69
CA GLY A 58 -15.53 10.27 7.71
C GLY A 58 -14.67 11.40 8.27
N ASP A 59 -14.32 11.41 9.57
CA ASP A 59 -13.41 12.38 10.16
C ASP A 59 -11.95 11.97 9.87
N ILE A 60 -11.50 12.31 8.66
CA ILE A 60 -10.21 11.90 8.11
C ILE A 60 -9.46 13.14 7.67
N ARG A 61 -8.28 13.35 8.24
CA ARG A 61 -7.41 14.46 7.84
C ARG A 61 -6.64 14.17 6.56
N ALA A 62 -6.10 12.96 6.45
CA ALA A 62 -5.28 12.53 5.33
C ALA A 62 -5.33 11.02 5.16
N ILE A 63 -5.06 10.57 3.94
CA ILE A 63 -4.83 9.18 3.58
C ILE A 63 -3.36 9.07 3.15
N ILE A 64 -2.58 8.25 3.86
CA ILE A 64 -1.16 8.05 3.56
C ILE A 64 -1.00 6.79 2.70
N LEU A 65 -0.44 6.94 1.49
CA LEU A 65 -0.04 5.83 0.64
C LEU A 65 1.46 5.59 0.81
N THR A 66 1.82 4.46 1.41
CA THR A 66 3.20 4.09 1.71
C THR A 66 3.52 2.67 1.22
N GLY A 67 4.72 2.16 1.49
CA GLY A 67 5.20 0.86 1.02
C GLY A 67 5.76 0.91 -0.41
N GLY A 68 6.20 -0.25 -0.90
CA GLY A 68 6.90 -0.36 -2.20
C GLY A 68 6.07 0.05 -3.44
N PHE A 69 4.75 -0.19 -3.45
CA PHE A 69 3.90 0.18 -4.58
C PHE A 69 3.60 1.69 -4.65
N ALA A 70 3.84 2.44 -3.58
CA ALA A 70 3.65 3.89 -3.58
C ALA A 70 4.67 4.64 -4.46
N TYR A 71 5.72 3.97 -4.92
CA TYR A 71 6.64 4.51 -5.94
C TYR A 71 6.02 4.61 -7.34
N ASP A 72 4.89 3.96 -7.59
CA ASP A 72 4.23 3.95 -8.89
C ASP A 72 3.08 4.98 -8.95
N PRO A 73 3.22 6.08 -9.73
CA PRO A 73 2.17 7.08 -9.89
C PRO A 73 0.90 6.53 -10.55
N LEU A 74 1.01 5.50 -11.39
CA LEU A 74 -0.15 4.90 -12.04
C LEU A 74 -1.05 4.23 -10.99
N PHE A 75 -0.44 3.42 -10.14
CA PHE A 75 -1.12 2.70 -9.07
C PHE A 75 -1.70 3.65 -8.01
N THR A 76 -0.89 4.59 -7.52
CA THR A 76 -1.35 5.58 -6.53
C THR A 76 -2.40 6.52 -7.11
N GLY A 77 -2.30 6.88 -8.39
CA GLY A 77 -3.29 7.66 -9.12
C GLY A 77 -4.67 7.00 -9.17
N TRP A 78 -4.74 5.70 -9.49
CA TRP A 78 -6.00 4.95 -9.49
C TRP A 78 -6.65 4.85 -8.10
N ILE A 79 -5.84 4.78 -7.04
CA ILE A 79 -6.36 4.83 -5.67
C ILE A 79 -6.90 6.23 -5.38
N ALA A 80 -6.11 7.27 -5.65
CA ALA A 80 -6.46 8.67 -5.37
C ALA A 80 -7.72 9.11 -6.11
N GLU A 81 -7.91 8.70 -7.37
CA GLU A 81 -9.13 8.95 -8.14
C GLU A 81 -10.39 8.51 -7.38
N ARG A 82 -10.30 7.40 -6.63
CA ARG A 82 -11.42 6.77 -5.94
C ARG A 82 -11.57 7.20 -4.48
N THR A 83 -10.55 7.83 -3.87
CA THR A 83 -10.53 8.10 -2.42
C THR A 83 -10.26 9.56 -2.06
N SER A 84 -9.84 10.40 -3.00
CA SER A 84 -9.54 11.83 -2.75
C SER A 84 -10.73 12.66 -2.28
N PHE A 85 -11.97 12.20 -2.52
CA PHE A 85 -13.17 12.84 -1.97
C PHE A 85 -13.28 12.71 -0.44
N LEU A 86 -12.52 11.79 0.17
CA LEU A 86 -12.53 11.56 1.61
C LEU A 86 -11.57 12.49 2.35
N ALA A 87 -10.36 12.70 1.82
CA ALA A 87 -9.30 13.51 2.44
C ALA A 87 -8.12 13.75 1.47
N GLU A 88 -7.17 14.59 1.90
CA GLU A 88 -5.88 14.78 1.22
C GLU A 88 -5.14 13.44 1.09
N ILE A 89 -4.63 13.14 -0.11
CA ILE A 89 -3.78 11.98 -0.35
C ILE A 89 -2.32 12.39 -0.24
N VAL A 90 -1.58 11.79 0.69
CA VAL A 90 -0.14 12.01 0.85
C VAL A 90 0.59 10.73 0.47
N VAL A 91 1.48 10.82 -0.51
CA VAL A 91 2.28 9.67 -0.97
C VAL A 91 3.65 9.72 -0.30
N MET A 92 3.95 8.69 0.50
CA MET A 92 5.20 8.54 1.24
C MET A 92 5.81 7.16 0.93
N PRO A 93 6.51 7.01 -0.21
CA PRO A 93 7.01 5.71 -0.66
C PRO A 93 8.07 5.11 0.26
N GLY A 94 8.12 3.79 0.32
CA GLY A 94 9.08 3.06 1.16
C GLY A 94 8.57 2.79 2.58
N GLU A 95 9.45 2.23 3.42
CA GLU A 95 9.06 1.67 4.73
C GLU A 95 10.04 2.05 5.86
N ASP A 96 11.24 2.55 5.56
CA ASP A 96 12.29 3.01 6.49
C ASP A 96 12.48 2.15 7.76
N GLU A 97 12.32 0.82 7.63
CA GLU A 97 12.19 -0.11 8.75
C GLU A 97 13.38 -0.06 9.73
N GLN A 98 14.61 -0.05 9.20
CA GLN A 98 15.83 -0.01 10.02
C GLN A 98 15.92 1.27 10.85
N LYS A 99 15.52 2.40 10.26
CA LYS A 99 15.48 3.69 10.95
C LYS A 99 14.41 3.66 12.02
N ALA A 100 13.19 3.21 11.70
CA ALA A 100 12.09 3.09 12.65
C ALA A 100 12.46 2.23 13.88
N LEU A 101 13.13 1.10 13.66
CA LEU A 101 13.64 0.23 14.73
C LEU A 101 14.68 0.95 15.60
N SER A 102 15.66 1.60 14.97
CA SER A 102 16.72 2.33 15.69
C SER A 102 16.16 3.50 16.52
N GLU A 103 15.20 4.23 15.97
CA GLU A 103 14.55 5.36 16.62
C GLU A 103 13.68 4.89 17.79
N ALA A 104 12.95 3.78 17.63
CA ALA A 104 12.17 3.19 18.72
C ALA A 104 13.06 2.77 19.89
N ALA A 105 14.19 2.10 19.62
CA ALA A 105 15.16 1.74 20.65
C ALA A 105 15.74 2.99 21.34
N LEU A 106 16.07 4.02 20.55
CA LEU A 106 16.64 5.26 21.08
C LEU A 106 15.67 6.01 22.00
N ARG A 107 14.36 6.05 21.68
CA ARG A 107 13.34 6.68 22.55
C ARG A 107 13.28 6.03 23.93
N VAL A 108 13.38 4.70 24.00
CA VAL A 108 13.44 3.97 25.28
C VAL A 108 14.73 4.30 26.04
N LEU A 109 15.88 4.28 25.35
CA LEU A 109 17.18 4.59 25.97
C LEU A 109 17.27 6.03 26.51
N ARG A 110 16.53 6.97 25.91
CA ARG A 110 16.44 8.36 26.36
C ARG A 110 15.36 8.61 27.43
N GLY A 111 14.55 7.61 27.75
CA GLY A 111 13.42 7.76 28.68
C GLY A 111 12.23 8.54 28.10
N GLU A 112 12.17 8.72 26.77
CA GLU A 112 11.05 9.36 26.06
C GLU A 112 9.86 8.40 25.89
N GLU A 113 10.13 7.10 25.91
CA GLU A 113 9.13 6.03 25.80
C GLU A 113 9.37 4.97 26.89
N GLN A 114 8.30 4.47 27.51
CA GLN A 114 8.40 3.41 28.53
C GLN A 114 8.60 2.05 27.87
N LEU A 115 9.57 1.29 28.37
CA LEU A 115 9.79 -0.09 27.93
C LEU A 115 8.58 -0.96 28.28
N LYS A 116 8.02 -1.65 27.29
CA LYS A 116 6.97 -2.64 27.49
C LYS A 116 7.58 -4.03 27.70
N VAL A 117 7.22 -4.69 28.80
CA VAL A 117 7.52 -6.12 29.05
C VAL A 117 6.31 -6.94 28.62
N TYR A 118 6.52 -7.93 27.74
CA TYR A 118 5.48 -8.78 27.15
C TYR A 118 5.46 -10.16 27.80
#